data_AF-A0A534JG80-F1
#
_entry.id   AF-A0A534JG80-F1
#
_cell.length_a   1.000
_cell.length_b   1.000
_cell.length_c   1.000
_cell.angle_alpha   90.00
_cell.angle_beta   90.00
_cell.angle_gamma   90.00
#
_symmetry.space_group_name_H-M   'P 1'
#
loop_
_entity.id
_entity.type
_entity.pdbx_description
1 polymer ?
#
loop_
_entity_poly.entity_id
_entity_poly.type
_entity_poly.pdbx_seq_one_letter_code
_entity_poly.pdbx_strand_id
1 'polypeptide(L)'
;MVISTGDNVNAMYTVYWSGVAWAAPILQDSGIDSTNTRVFDFAWESTGSKGLLVYGTTSSSITYRTFTAPGTWGAATNVAMGSNPHKWVILSTNPSPGLGGVKILGAVLENSNNQLGAISWDGTTFTVIGATTFTSNAGTVTYEVFDLKYRVRNVDQLLVRYDWTGVPPGDTYTLQIKGFRTDEDINIQVLTPLSTWNTRATVSAMTNTMHQYTLTSS
;
A
#
# COMPACT_ATOMS: atom_id res chain seq x y z
N MET A 1 3.93 7.05 13.84
CA MET A 1 3.31 5.71 14.04
C MET A 1 1.90 5.91 14.58
N VAL A 2 0.94 5.04 14.23
CA VAL A 2 -0.39 5.00 14.86
C VAL A 2 -0.53 3.64 15.54
N ILE A 3 -1.00 3.64 16.79
CA ILE A 3 -1.45 2.44 17.49
C ILE A 3 -2.98 2.51 17.59
N SER A 4 -3.66 1.42 17.26
CA SER A 4 -5.10 1.24 17.49
C SER A 4 -5.31 0.22 18.61
N THR A 5 -6.21 0.50 19.54
CA THR A 5 -6.50 -0.36 20.70
C THR A 5 -8.00 -0.50 20.90
N GLY A 6 -8.46 -1.70 21.23
CA GLY A 6 -9.82 -1.94 21.74
C GLY A 6 -9.78 -2.18 23.25
N ASP A 7 -10.85 -1.85 23.96
CA ASP A 7 -11.04 -2.20 25.36
C ASP A 7 -12.17 -3.22 25.58
N ASN A 8 -12.42 -3.58 26.84
CA ASN A 8 -13.41 -4.58 27.22
C ASN A 8 -14.86 -4.08 27.22
N VAL A 9 -15.10 -2.83 26.84
CA VAL A 9 -16.45 -2.25 26.67
C VAL A 9 -16.72 -1.87 25.21
N ASN A 10 -15.99 -2.49 24.28
CA ASN A 10 -16.10 -2.31 22.84
C ASN A 10 -15.72 -0.89 22.36
N ALA A 11 -14.98 -0.11 23.14
CA ALA A 11 -14.45 1.16 22.68
C ALA A 11 -13.11 0.95 21.98
N MET A 12 -12.94 1.63 20.84
CA MET A 12 -11.72 1.64 20.05
C MET A 12 -11.08 3.03 20.11
N TYR A 13 -9.80 3.05 20.46
CA TYR A 13 -8.99 4.25 20.51
C TYR A 13 -7.83 4.16 19.52
N THR A 14 -7.30 5.33 19.18
CA THR A 14 -6.03 5.46 18.46
C THR A 14 -5.11 6.42 19.16
N VAL A 15 -3.81 6.18 19.05
CA VAL A 15 -2.74 7.06 19.57
C VAL A 15 -1.70 7.28 18.49
N TYR A 16 -1.32 8.53 18.26
CA TYR A 16 -0.30 8.89 17.27
C TYR A 16 1.05 9.22 17.93
N TRP A 17 2.13 8.64 17.40
CA TRP A 17 3.51 8.99 17.70
C TRP A 17 4.08 9.87 16.59
N SER A 18 4.48 11.08 16.96
CA SER A 18 5.02 12.10 16.05
C SER A 18 6.48 11.91 15.67
N GLY A 19 7.18 10.94 16.28
CA GLY A 19 8.65 10.86 16.25
C GLY A 19 9.30 11.37 17.52
N VAL A 20 8.59 12.17 18.33
CA VAL A 20 9.11 12.77 19.57
C VAL A 20 8.22 12.55 20.79
N ALA A 21 6.91 12.46 20.61
CA ALA A 21 5.95 12.25 21.70
C ALA A 21 4.72 11.49 21.24
N TRP A 22 4.06 10.83 22.19
CA TRP A 22 2.72 10.26 22.02
C TRP A 22 1.68 11.35 22.20
N ALA A 23 0.71 11.41 21.29
CA ALA A 23 -0.49 12.23 21.44
C ALA A 23 -1.45 11.62 22.48
N ALA A 24 -2.47 12.37 22.87
CA ALA A 24 -3.56 11.82 23.69
C ALA A 24 -4.35 10.76 22.89
N PRO A 25 -4.88 9.71 23.56
CA PRO A 25 -5.79 8.76 22.91
C PRO A 25 -7.04 9.45 22.37
N ILE A 26 -7.45 9.06 21.16
CA ILE A 26 -8.66 9.54 20.50
C ILE A 26 -9.63 8.36 20.40
N LEU A 27 -10.82 8.50 21.00
CA LEU A 27 -11.92 7.58 20.81
C LEU A 27 -12.40 7.64 19.36
N GLN A 28 -12.38 6.51 18.67
CA GLN A 28 -12.79 6.39 17.28
C GLN A 28 -14.18 5.79 17.12
N ASP A 29 -14.50 4.83 17.98
CA ASP A 29 -15.79 4.13 18.04
C ASP A 29 -16.04 3.60 19.46
N SER A 30 -17.30 3.48 19.86
CA SER A 30 -17.69 3.00 21.20
C SER A 30 -18.47 1.67 21.16
N GLY A 31 -18.49 0.98 20.02
CA GLY A 31 -19.31 -0.20 19.80
C GLY A 31 -18.74 -1.17 18.79
N ILE A 32 -17.43 -1.41 18.77
CA ILE A 32 -16.81 -2.35 17.82
C ILE A 32 -17.39 -3.77 17.97
N ASP A 33 -17.43 -4.54 16.88
CA ASP A 33 -18.15 -5.83 16.77
C ASP A 33 -17.68 -6.96 17.71
N SER A 34 -16.54 -6.80 18.38
CA SER A 34 -15.94 -7.82 19.26
C SER A 34 -14.84 -7.22 20.12
N THR A 35 -14.72 -7.71 21.36
CA THR A 35 -13.58 -7.44 22.25
C THR A 35 -12.52 -8.54 22.20
N ASN A 36 -12.83 -9.68 21.56
CA ASN A 36 -12.01 -10.90 21.64
C ASN A 36 -11.26 -11.22 20.34
N THR A 37 -11.42 -10.39 19.31
CA THR A 37 -10.84 -10.59 17.97
C THR A 37 -10.35 -9.26 17.40
N ARG A 38 -9.52 -9.29 16.35
CA ARG A 38 -9.01 -8.08 15.70
C ARG A 38 -10.05 -7.49 14.74
N VAL A 39 -11.09 -6.86 15.28
CA VAL A 39 -12.19 -6.27 14.49
C VAL A 39 -11.83 -4.96 13.79
N PHE A 40 -10.58 -4.52 13.93
CA PHE A 40 -10.08 -3.30 13.33
C PHE A 40 -8.63 -3.48 12.89
N ASP A 41 -8.23 -2.68 11.91
CA ASP A 41 -6.83 -2.53 11.57
C ASP A 41 -6.55 -1.15 10.98
N PHE A 42 -5.28 -0.74 11.06
CA PHE A 42 -4.78 0.51 10.50
C PHE A 42 -3.61 0.24 9.56
N ALA A 43 -3.65 0.85 8.38
CA ALA A 43 -2.54 0.83 7.43
C ALA A 43 -2.22 2.24 6.95
N TRP A 44 -0.93 2.53 6.79
CA TRP A 44 -0.46 3.74 6.12
C TRP A 44 -0.54 3.58 4.60
N GLU A 45 -0.74 4.67 3.88
CA GLU A 45 -0.31 4.72 2.47
C GLU A 45 1.22 4.65 2.41
N SER A 46 1.78 4.17 1.30
CA SER A 46 3.24 3.97 1.16
C SER A 46 4.09 5.22 1.39
N THR A 47 3.52 6.41 1.18
CA THR A 47 4.19 7.70 1.42
C THR A 47 4.29 8.07 2.91
N GLY A 48 3.58 7.37 3.80
CA GLY A 48 3.58 7.61 5.24
C GLY A 48 2.87 8.88 5.71
N SER A 49 2.21 9.63 4.81
CA SER A 49 1.55 10.91 5.15
C SER A 49 0.05 10.79 5.38
N LYS A 50 -0.58 9.74 4.84
CA LYS A 50 -2.00 9.42 5.00
C LYS A 50 -2.16 7.96 5.41
N GLY A 51 -3.24 7.64 6.10
CA GLY A 51 -3.57 6.26 6.48
C GLY A 51 -5.06 6.00 6.51
N LEU A 52 -5.41 4.73 6.68
CA LEU A 52 -6.77 4.23 6.71
C LEU A 52 -6.95 3.37 7.96
N LEU A 53 -7.95 3.72 8.76
CA LEU A 53 -8.48 2.88 9.83
C LEU A 53 -9.75 2.22 9.33
N VAL A 54 -9.86 0.89 9.47
CA VAL A 54 -11.05 0.12 9.12
C VAL A 54 -11.47 -0.72 10.31
N TYR A 55 -12.76 -0.77 10.61
CA TYR A 55 -13.30 -1.48 11.77
C TYR A 55 -14.76 -1.92 11.59
N GLY A 56 -15.13 -3.02 12.23
CA GLY A 56 -16.52 -3.45 12.41
C GLY A 56 -17.17 -2.78 13.62
N THR A 57 -18.42 -2.36 13.52
CA THR A 57 -19.19 -1.66 14.60
C THR A 57 -20.70 -1.88 14.50
N THR A 58 -21.26 -1.82 13.29
CA THR A 58 -22.69 -2.05 13.04
C THR A 58 -22.85 -3.27 12.16
N SER A 59 -23.72 -4.20 12.56
CA SER A 59 -24.06 -5.38 11.73
C SER A 59 -24.40 -4.94 10.32
N SER A 60 -23.84 -5.61 9.31
CA SER A 60 -23.95 -5.33 7.85
C SER A 60 -23.12 -4.16 7.29
N SER A 61 -22.32 -3.48 8.09
CA SER A 61 -21.47 -2.39 7.60
C SER A 61 -20.05 -2.48 8.13
N ILE A 62 -19.08 -2.29 7.24
CA ILE A 62 -17.71 -1.99 7.61
C ILE A 62 -17.53 -0.48 7.66
N THR A 63 -16.79 0.02 8.65
CA THR A 63 -16.57 1.45 8.83
C THR A 63 -15.13 1.80 8.56
N TYR A 64 -14.90 2.95 7.93
CA TYR A 64 -13.55 3.49 7.78
C TYR A 64 -13.45 4.95 8.20
N ARG A 65 -12.23 5.35 8.56
CA ARG A 65 -11.79 6.73 8.76
C ARG A 65 -10.45 6.94 8.08
N THR A 66 -10.25 8.11 7.51
CA THR A 66 -8.94 8.51 6.97
C THR A 66 -8.13 9.24 8.03
N PHE A 67 -6.82 9.06 8.00
CA PHE A 67 -5.86 9.78 8.82
C PHE A 67 -4.97 10.64 7.92
N THR A 68 -4.73 11.88 8.30
CA THR A 68 -3.69 12.73 7.72
C THR A 68 -2.71 13.14 8.82
N ALA A 69 -1.44 12.80 8.64
CA ALA A 69 -0.38 13.17 9.58
C ALA A 69 -0.27 14.71 9.67
N PRO A 70 -0.04 15.27 10.87
CA PRO A 70 0.37 14.57 12.10
C PRO A 70 -0.78 14.23 13.07
N GLY A 71 -2.06 14.26 12.69
CA GLY A 71 -3.10 14.02 13.72
C GLY A 71 -4.55 14.22 13.32
N THR A 72 -4.84 14.46 12.05
CA THR A 72 -6.21 14.79 11.62
C THR A 72 -6.95 13.52 11.20
N TRP A 73 -8.06 13.24 11.88
CA TRP A 73 -8.98 12.15 11.53
C TRP A 73 -10.15 12.68 10.72
N GLY A 74 -10.50 11.97 9.64
CA GLY A 74 -11.76 12.15 8.93
C GLY A 74 -12.96 11.62 9.73
N ALA A 75 -14.15 11.98 9.26
CA ALA A 75 -15.40 11.43 9.78
C ALA A 75 -15.48 9.91 9.55
N ALA A 76 -16.18 9.21 10.43
CA ALA A 76 -16.54 7.81 10.19
C ALA A 76 -17.46 7.72 8.98
N THR A 77 -17.20 6.75 8.11
CA THR A 77 -18.07 6.43 6.98
C THR A 77 -18.39 4.94 6.99
N ASN A 78 -19.68 4.61 7.05
CA ASN A 78 -20.19 3.24 7.04
C ASN A 78 -20.44 2.82 5.59
N VAL A 79 -19.97 1.64 5.21
CA VAL A 79 -20.19 1.06 3.88
C VAL A 79 -20.74 -0.34 4.04
N ALA A 80 -21.79 -0.67 3.29
CA ALA A 80 -22.41 -1.98 3.33
C ALA A 80 -21.38 -3.08 3.03
N MET A 81 -21.27 -4.05 3.93
CA MET A 81 -20.39 -5.21 3.79
C MET A 81 -21.04 -6.39 4.50
N GLY A 82 -21.59 -7.30 3.68
CA GLY A 82 -22.33 -8.48 4.13
C GLY A 82 -23.46 -8.16 5.11
N SER A 83 -23.74 -9.10 6.02
CA SER A 83 -24.91 -9.01 6.91
C SER A 83 -24.58 -9.31 8.37
N ASN A 84 -23.34 -9.67 8.68
CA ASN A 84 -22.93 -10.13 10.00
C ASN A 84 -21.86 -9.20 10.61
N PRO A 85 -21.61 -9.28 11.93
CA PRO A 85 -20.47 -8.61 12.56
C PRO A 85 -19.13 -9.05 11.94
N HIS A 86 -18.18 -8.13 11.81
CA HIS A 86 -16.86 -8.36 11.21
C HIS A 86 -15.86 -8.73 12.32
N LYS A 87 -15.42 -9.98 12.39
CA LYS A 87 -14.57 -10.48 13.50
C LYS A 87 -13.09 -10.23 13.28
N TRP A 88 -12.62 -10.28 12.05
CA TRP A 88 -11.22 -10.07 11.74
C TRP A 88 -11.09 -9.13 10.56
N VAL A 89 -10.32 -8.05 10.75
CA VAL A 89 -9.97 -7.07 9.73
C VAL A 89 -8.45 -7.03 9.66
N ILE A 90 -7.90 -7.23 8.46
CA ILE A 90 -6.47 -7.04 8.19
C ILE A 90 -6.35 -6.09 7.01
N LEU A 91 -5.50 -5.07 7.15
CA LEU A 91 -5.12 -4.16 6.09
C LEU A 91 -3.66 -4.39 5.70
N SER A 92 -3.38 -4.24 4.41
CA SER A 92 -2.06 -4.39 3.83
C SER A 92 -1.75 -3.17 2.97
N THR A 93 -0.63 -2.50 3.24
CA THR A 93 -0.16 -1.38 2.43
C THR A 93 0.48 -1.90 1.14
N ASN A 94 0.06 -1.37 0.00
CA ASN A 94 0.76 -1.56 -1.26
C ASN A 94 2.12 -0.85 -1.17
N PRO A 95 3.26 -1.56 -1.27
CA PRO A 95 4.58 -0.92 -1.16
C PRO A 95 4.91 -0.02 -2.35
N SER A 96 4.27 -0.23 -3.50
CA SER A 96 4.55 0.52 -4.74
C SER A 96 3.27 0.70 -5.57
N PRO A 97 2.30 1.51 -5.09
CA PRO A 97 1.10 1.79 -5.86
C PRO A 97 1.47 2.63 -7.09
N GLY A 98 1.04 2.20 -8.28
CA GLY A 98 1.05 3.05 -9.46
C GLY A 98 0.19 4.29 -9.25
N LEU A 99 0.35 5.31 -10.09
CA LEU A 99 -0.48 6.53 -10.04
C LEU A 99 -1.97 6.17 -10.13
N GLY A 100 -2.76 6.59 -9.14
CA GLY A 100 -4.19 6.26 -9.05
C GLY A 100 -4.51 4.79 -8.71
N GLY A 101 -3.50 3.97 -8.43
CA GLY A 101 -3.67 2.56 -8.08
C GLY A 101 -4.11 2.35 -6.62
N VAL A 102 -4.54 1.13 -6.32
CA VAL A 102 -4.90 0.71 -4.95
C VAL A 102 -3.68 0.85 -4.03
N LYS A 103 -3.82 1.65 -2.97
CA LYS A 103 -2.80 1.93 -1.97
C LYS A 103 -2.85 0.98 -0.78
N ILE A 104 -4.06 0.53 -0.40
CA ILE A 104 -4.28 -0.39 0.70
C ILE A 104 -5.33 -1.42 0.25
N LEU A 105 -5.05 -2.70 0.47
CA LEU A 105 -6.05 -3.78 0.40
C LEU A 105 -6.42 -4.20 1.81
N GLY A 106 -7.65 -4.68 1.98
CA GLY A 106 -8.06 -5.31 3.22
C GLY A 106 -8.82 -6.61 2.99
N ALA A 107 -8.72 -7.49 3.97
CA ALA A 107 -9.49 -8.71 4.08
C ALA A 107 -10.33 -8.64 5.36
N VAL A 108 -11.60 -9.03 5.23
CA VAL A 108 -12.58 -8.91 6.32
C VAL A 108 -13.32 -10.23 6.45
N LEU A 109 -13.25 -10.84 7.63
CA LEU A 109 -13.92 -12.09 7.95
C LEU A 109 -15.17 -11.83 8.80
N GLU A 110 -16.32 -12.19 8.26
CA GLU A 110 -17.62 -12.05 8.90
C GLU A 110 -17.99 -13.23 9.79
N ASN A 111 -18.70 -12.92 10.87
CA ASN A 111 -19.28 -13.90 11.79
C ASN A 111 -20.44 -14.69 11.14
N SER A 112 -20.91 -15.73 11.81
CA SER A 112 -22.05 -16.61 11.46
C SER A 112 -21.82 -17.51 10.24
N ASN A 113 -21.33 -16.95 9.14
CA ASN A 113 -21.13 -17.66 7.87
C ASN A 113 -19.64 -17.87 7.53
N ASN A 114 -18.72 -17.29 8.32
CA ASN A 114 -17.28 -17.29 8.07
C ASN A 114 -16.92 -16.76 6.67
N GLN A 115 -17.67 -15.78 6.17
CA GLN A 115 -17.47 -15.23 4.82
C GLN A 115 -16.22 -14.33 4.82
N LEU A 116 -15.29 -14.59 3.90
CA LEU A 116 -14.06 -13.81 3.78
C LEU A 116 -14.14 -12.94 2.52
N GLY A 117 -14.27 -11.64 2.77
CA GLY A 117 -14.41 -10.60 1.77
C GLY A 117 -13.18 -9.73 1.63
N ALA A 118 -13.25 -8.80 0.68
CA ALA A 118 -12.17 -7.88 0.37
C ALA A 118 -12.66 -6.42 0.29
N ILE A 119 -11.79 -5.50 0.68
CA ILE A 119 -11.94 -4.05 0.52
C ILE A 119 -10.68 -3.47 -0.12
N SER A 120 -10.80 -2.28 -0.73
CA SER A 120 -9.67 -1.54 -1.27
C SER A 120 -9.79 -0.03 -1.02
N TRP A 121 -8.63 0.62 -1.01
CA TRP A 121 -8.49 2.07 -0.88
C TRP A 121 -7.47 2.58 -1.90
N ASP A 122 -7.88 3.54 -2.73
CA ASP A 122 -7.04 4.16 -3.78
C ASP A 122 -6.38 5.49 -3.34
N GLY A 123 -6.68 5.97 -2.13
CA GLY A 123 -6.26 7.29 -1.64
C GLY A 123 -7.37 8.34 -1.58
N THR A 124 -8.52 8.03 -2.17
CA THR A 124 -9.71 8.91 -2.23
C THR A 124 -10.99 8.12 -1.98
N THR A 125 -11.11 6.94 -2.58
CA THR A 125 -12.31 6.09 -2.58
C THR A 125 -12.06 4.82 -1.79
N PHE A 126 -12.96 4.55 -0.85
CA PHE A 126 -13.06 3.26 -0.18
C PHE A 126 -14.05 2.38 -0.94
N THR A 127 -13.63 1.17 -1.30
CA THR A 127 -14.45 0.22 -2.06
C THR A 127 -14.57 -1.09 -1.30
N VAL A 128 -15.81 -1.55 -1.10
CA VAL A 128 -16.06 -2.95 -0.74
C VAL A 128 -16.10 -3.75 -2.04
N ILE A 129 -15.13 -4.63 -2.23
CA ILE A 129 -15.05 -5.49 -3.44
C ILE A 129 -16.12 -6.59 -3.35
N GLY A 130 -16.36 -7.11 -2.14
CA GLY A 130 -17.41 -8.07 -1.85
C GLY A 130 -17.19 -8.80 -0.53
N ALA A 131 -18.27 -9.26 0.10
CA ALA A 131 -18.22 -10.00 1.37
C ALA A 131 -17.72 -11.45 1.24
N THR A 132 -17.68 -11.98 0.01
CA THR A 132 -17.25 -13.36 -0.28
C THR A 132 -16.19 -13.43 -1.38
N THR A 133 -15.46 -12.33 -1.62
CA THR A 133 -14.48 -12.23 -2.71
C THR A 133 -13.41 -13.32 -2.64
N PHE A 134 -12.98 -13.71 -1.43
CA PHE A 134 -11.99 -14.78 -1.25
C PHE A 134 -12.64 -16.14 -1.07
N THR A 135 -13.61 -16.25 -0.15
CA THR A 135 -14.39 -17.48 0.06
C THR A 135 -15.73 -17.17 0.72
N SER A 136 -16.74 -18.00 0.44
CA SER A 136 -18.02 -17.97 1.14
C SER A 136 -17.99 -18.63 2.52
N ASN A 137 -16.90 -19.35 2.87
CA ASN A 137 -16.70 -19.95 4.17
C ASN A 137 -15.21 -20.23 4.43
N ALA A 138 -14.60 -19.56 5.42
CA ALA A 138 -13.22 -19.72 5.86
C ALA A 138 -13.06 -20.79 6.96
N GLY A 139 -14.13 -21.52 7.30
CA GLY A 139 -14.15 -22.64 8.24
C GLY A 139 -14.40 -22.22 9.69
N THR A 140 -13.75 -21.15 10.18
CA THR A 140 -13.96 -20.64 11.54
C THR A 140 -13.63 -19.15 11.65
N VAL A 141 -14.29 -18.47 12.60
CA VAL A 141 -13.98 -17.10 13.04
C VAL A 141 -13.37 -17.05 14.45
N THR A 142 -13.17 -18.21 15.10
CA THR A 142 -12.59 -18.27 16.46
C THR A 142 -11.13 -17.80 16.48
N TYR A 143 -10.41 -18.02 15.38
CA TYR A 143 -9.02 -17.64 15.21
C TYR A 143 -8.87 -16.79 13.94
N GLU A 144 -7.79 -16.04 13.85
CA GLU A 144 -7.35 -15.43 12.60
C GLU A 144 -6.88 -16.56 11.65
N VAL A 145 -7.68 -16.89 10.64
CA VAL A 145 -7.43 -18.01 9.72
C VAL A 145 -6.91 -17.57 8.34
N PHE A 146 -6.50 -16.32 8.20
CA PHE A 146 -5.99 -15.76 6.95
C PHE A 146 -4.87 -14.75 7.23
N ASP A 147 -4.05 -14.52 6.22
CA ASP A 147 -3.09 -13.41 6.17
C ASP A 147 -3.28 -12.69 4.83
N LEU A 148 -2.97 -11.40 4.78
CA LEU A 148 -3.05 -10.58 3.58
C LEU A 148 -1.77 -9.78 3.43
N LYS A 149 -1.00 -10.10 2.39
CA LYS A 149 0.22 -9.37 2.06
C LYS A 149 0.31 -9.07 0.58
N TYR A 150 0.77 -7.87 0.28
CA TYR A 150 1.27 -7.57 -1.05
C TYR A 150 2.51 -8.39 -1.34
N ARG A 151 2.57 -8.92 -2.55
CA ARG A 151 3.86 -9.33 -3.12
C ARG A 151 4.69 -8.07 -3.27
N VAL A 152 5.84 -8.02 -2.61
CA VAL A 152 6.82 -6.95 -2.82
C VAL A 152 7.30 -7.08 -4.27
N ARG A 153 6.87 -6.15 -5.12
CA ARG A 153 7.57 -5.87 -6.37
C ARG A 153 8.75 -5.01 -5.96
N ASN A 154 9.96 -5.55 -6.05
CA ASN A 154 11.13 -4.69 -6.06
C ASN A 154 10.92 -3.73 -7.23
N VAL A 155 11.23 -2.45 -7.06
CA VAL A 155 11.33 -1.53 -8.20
C VAL A 155 12.35 -2.19 -9.12
N ASP A 156 11.94 -2.58 -10.33
CA ASP A 156 12.77 -3.41 -11.21
C ASP A 156 13.95 -2.56 -11.73
N GLN A 157 15.03 -2.49 -10.93
CA GLN A 157 16.27 -1.82 -11.30
C GLN A 157 17.31 -2.85 -11.75
N LEU A 158 17.77 -2.72 -12.99
CA LEU A 158 18.95 -3.43 -13.48
C LEU A 158 20.16 -2.51 -13.37
N LEU A 159 21.09 -2.86 -12.49
CA LEU A 159 22.39 -2.18 -12.44
C LEU A 159 23.38 -2.88 -13.37
N VAL A 160 23.81 -2.20 -14.42
CA VAL A 160 24.91 -2.64 -15.29
C VAL A 160 26.16 -1.86 -14.92
N ARG A 161 27.23 -2.56 -14.56
CA ARG A 161 28.57 -1.98 -14.40
C ARG A 161 29.46 -2.49 -15.53
N TYR A 162 30.11 -1.57 -16.22
CA TYR A 162 31.07 -1.89 -17.27
C TYR A 162 32.45 -1.40 -16.86
N ASP A 163 33.47 -2.22 -17.12
CA ASP A 163 34.86 -1.85 -16.94
C ASP A 163 35.37 -1.13 -18.19
N TRP A 164 35.83 0.11 -18.01
CA TRP A 164 36.29 0.98 -19.09
C TRP A 164 37.76 0.75 -19.48
N THR A 165 38.47 -0.17 -18.84
CA THR A 165 39.91 -0.43 -19.07
C THR A 165 40.29 -0.72 -20.53
N GLY A 166 39.36 -1.23 -21.35
CA GLY A 166 39.56 -1.51 -22.77
C GLY A 166 38.99 -0.48 -23.76
N VAL A 167 38.39 0.61 -23.27
CA VAL A 167 37.78 1.63 -24.15
C VAL A 167 38.84 2.69 -24.50
N PRO A 168 39.16 2.90 -25.79
CA PRO A 168 40.12 3.92 -26.20
C PRO A 168 39.67 5.29 -25.74
N PRO A 169 40.58 6.15 -25.24
CA PRO A 169 40.23 7.50 -24.81
C PRO A 169 39.63 8.31 -25.97
N GLY A 170 38.60 9.09 -25.67
CA GLY A 170 37.89 9.94 -26.60
C GLY A 170 36.97 10.92 -25.88
N ASP A 171 36.60 12.00 -26.56
CA ASP A 171 35.81 13.11 -26.00
C ASP A 171 34.29 12.80 -25.99
N THR A 172 33.85 11.82 -26.78
CA THR A 172 32.45 11.43 -26.91
C THR A 172 32.28 9.93 -27.10
N TYR A 173 31.31 9.34 -26.41
CA TYR A 173 30.85 7.98 -26.62
C TYR A 173 29.34 7.94 -26.83
N THR A 174 28.84 7.00 -27.62
CA THR A 174 27.39 6.83 -27.80
C THR A 174 26.90 5.64 -26.99
N LEU A 175 26.07 5.91 -25.99
CA LEU A 175 25.31 4.88 -25.31
C LEU A 175 24.17 4.43 -26.23
N GLN A 176 24.14 3.15 -26.58
CA GLN A 176 23.09 2.53 -27.37
C GLN A 176 22.32 1.52 -26.51
N ILE A 177 21.00 1.70 -26.40
CA ILE A 177 20.10 0.78 -25.71
C ILE A 177 19.05 0.32 -26.70
N LYS A 178 18.89 -0.99 -26.87
CA LYS A 178 17.80 -1.53 -27.68
C LYS A 178 16.76 -2.16 -26.76
N GLY A 179 15.52 -1.69 -26.83
CA GLY A 179 14.48 -2.18 -25.94
C GLY A 179 13.11 -1.62 -26.27
N PHE A 180 12.13 -2.07 -25.50
CA PHE A 180 10.76 -1.60 -25.51
C PHE A 180 10.13 -1.87 -24.14
N ARG A 181 9.05 -1.16 -23.82
CA ARG A 181 8.23 -1.42 -22.65
C ARG A 181 6.93 -2.14 -23.01
N THR A 182 6.37 -2.84 -22.05
CA THR A 182 5.01 -3.40 -22.13
C THR A 182 4.04 -2.71 -21.17
N ASP A 183 4.55 -2.11 -20.10
CA ASP A 183 3.77 -1.48 -19.04
C ASP A 183 4.23 -0.02 -18.86
N GLU A 184 5.37 0.19 -18.19
CA GLU A 184 5.90 1.51 -17.83
C GLU A 184 7.16 1.93 -18.59
N ASP A 185 7.37 3.25 -18.68
CA ASP A 185 8.58 3.83 -19.29
C ASP A 185 9.83 3.48 -18.46
N ILE A 186 10.89 3.03 -19.13
CA ILE A 186 12.13 2.65 -18.46
C ILE A 186 13.13 3.81 -18.53
N ASN A 187 13.45 4.40 -17.39
CA ASN A 187 14.48 5.44 -17.31
C ASN A 187 15.88 4.84 -17.34
N ILE A 188 16.71 5.31 -18.26
CA ILE A 188 18.13 4.96 -18.34
C ILE A 188 18.93 6.06 -17.67
N GLN A 189 19.54 5.72 -16.53
CA GLN A 189 20.39 6.63 -15.79
C GLN A 189 21.86 6.27 -15.96
N VAL A 190 22.71 7.28 -16.02
CA VAL A 190 24.16 7.12 -16.06
C VAL A 190 24.75 7.76 -14.82
N LEU A 191 25.63 7.03 -14.14
CA LEU A 191 26.37 7.52 -12.99
C LEU A 191 27.49 8.45 -13.49
N THR A 192 27.39 9.73 -13.16
CA THR A 192 28.50 10.67 -13.33
C THR A 192 29.26 10.74 -12.01
N PRO A 193 30.56 10.39 -11.98
CA PRO A 193 31.39 10.58 -10.79
C PRO A 193 31.33 12.05 -10.34
N LEU A 194 31.28 12.36 -9.04
CA LEU A 194 31.52 11.48 -7.89
C LEU A 194 30.24 10.95 -7.19
N SER A 195 29.20 10.57 -7.95
CA SER A 195 28.08 9.65 -7.56
C SER A 195 26.67 10.19 -7.86
N THR A 196 26.48 10.99 -8.90
CA THR A 196 25.14 11.46 -9.30
C THR A 196 24.60 10.63 -10.46
N TRP A 197 23.46 9.97 -10.24
CA TRP A 197 22.69 9.34 -11.31
C TRP A 197 21.87 10.39 -12.04
N ASN A 198 22.02 10.47 -13.36
CA ASN A 198 21.23 11.36 -14.19
C ASN A 198 20.51 10.56 -15.28
N THR A 199 19.22 10.82 -15.50
CA THR A 199 18.48 10.23 -16.63
C THR A 199 19.04 10.79 -17.94
N ARG A 200 19.45 9.88 -18.83
CA ARG A 200 20.01 10.20 -20.16
C ARG A 200 19.08 9.83 -21.29
N ALA A 201 18.31 8.75 -21.11
CA ALA A 201 17.30 8.34 -22.07
C ALA A 201 16.10 7.73 -21.33
N THR A 202 14.97 7.65 -22.03
CA THR A 202 13.77 6.95 -21.57
C THR A 202 13.32 6.02 -22.69
N VAL A 203 13.16 4.73 -22.36
CA VAL A 203 12.55 3.74 -23.25
C VAL A 203 11.04 3.81 -23.07
N SER A 204 10.39 4.59 -23.93
CA SER A 204 8.92 4.74 -23.97
C SER A 204 8.26 4.02 -25.15
N ALA A 205 9.07 3.44 -26.05
CA ALA A 205 8.60 2.70 -27.21
C ALA A 205 7.93 1.38 -26.79
N MET A 206 6.81 1.04 -27.45
CA MET A 206 6.09 -0.23 -27.24
C MET A 206 6.54 -1.34 -28.22
N THR A 207 7.47 -1.02 -29.11
CA THR A 207 8.11 -1.97 -30.04
C THR A 207 9.62 -1.81 -29.97
N ASN A 208 10.34 -2.90 -30.26
CA ASN A 208 11.79 -2.97 -30.08
C ASN A 208 12.53 -1.87 -30.88
N THR A 209 13.05 -0.88 -30.17
CA THR A 209 13.59 0.36 -30.75
C THR A 209 15.00 0.60 -30.22
N MET A 210 15.86 1.20 -31.05
CA MET A 210 17.18 1.66 -30.64
C MET A 210 17.07 3.07 -30.07
N HIS A 211 17.50 3.25 -28.83
CA HIS A 211 17.64 4.51 -28.13
C HIS A 211 19.13 4.86 -28.06
N GLN A 212 19.47 6.12 -28.31
CA GLN A 212 20.85 6.58 -28.32
C GLN A 212 21.01 7.83 -27.45
N TYR A 213 22.12 7.91 -26.74
CA TYR A 213 22.52 9.11 -26.01
C TYR A 213 24.02 9.33 -26.15
N THR A 214 24.42 10.56 -26.48
CA THR A 214 25.83 10.94 -26.55
C THR A 214 26.34 11.30 -25.16
N LEU A 215 27.24 10.47 -24.64
CA LEU A 215 28.05 10.75 -23.46
C LEU A 215 29.20 11.68 -23.87
N THR A 216 29.26 12.85 -23.28
CA THR A 216 30.41 13.76 -23.39
C THR A 216 31.29 13.63 -22.16
N SER A 217 32.58 13.93 -22.29
CA SER A 217 33.39 14.23 -21.10
C SER A 217 32.75 15.38 -20.32
N SER A 218 32.68 15.23 -19.00
CA SER A 218 32.25 16.27 -18.06
C SER A 218 33.38 17.23 -17.76
#